data_AF-A0A498SHB5-F1
#
_entry.id   AF-A0A498SHB5-F1
#
_cell.length_a   1.000
_cell.length_b   1.000
_cell.length_c   1.000
_cell.angle_alpha   90.00
_cell.angle_beta   90.00
_cell.angle_gamma   90.00
#
_symmetry.space_group_name_H-M   'P 1'
#
loop_
_entity.id
_entity.type
_entity.pdbx_description
1 polymer ?
#
loop_
_entity_poly.entity_id
_entity_poly.type
_entity_poly.pdbx_seq_one_letter_code
_entity_poly.pdbx_strand_id
1 'polypeptide(L)'
;ERYELYGTQLNQNIVQMSAKLEEISNEKLVLESKVQTLESQIEMLQAIDRPNLINEDNRYALNLVELQKVQSKLTEAVYDNQKLKQSIEELKAKLINKEQEVIALSSALSDEKSKLMEKTAELVLVEESLSKARSLAEEQQKHTEGALSISQQLQNEKATVSRAIAQNRELKEQLVELQDKLITVTQESMERESGRLSALHLVGQLRSELNRLSGQSFDSKNVDSLTVPIIPDGYAYQQQQHIQYINSRDRDETISTPSVSECYERDMSLSHTEDTHAHTEVELANVRMVLDELRLDHRRVVQENEELRRIMEQNSEDENQNTIHVELGQAVERINTLSTENEQLRNDVSILQEKLNNASVSSNITPSSFHCDTISSAWTNDDVVKQQEASSVKEKPLAWTELETRFTRAMQQVADLAEEKEQLQHIVMQLETENDTIGDYVTLYQHQRKKINERMREREEAVAKLSFEKEQMQQKLNELQKVLIDLLSKKGLLHIYEHEKGTLNNCNGSSKRSRGVRSHGTDDEFSDNEETVVDTSKLLVPSSPDSCIDVSNISRNKVKENILENNADDDVGVQRILNLISELQDLERARTLAPCSPNVHCSECRGKLINL
;
A
#
# COMPACT_ATOMS: atom_id res chain seq x y z
N GLU A 1 1.11 25.97 38.41
CA GLU A 1 2.43 25.40 38.78
C GLU A 1 3.62 26.00 38.00
N ARG A 2 4.00 25.54 36.79
CA ARG A 2 5.26 26.00 36.13
C ARG A 2 5.38 27.52 35.95
N TYR A 3 4.31 28.21 35.56
CA TYR A 3 4.31 29.67 35.44
C TYR A 3 4.39 30.41 36.78
N GLU A 4 3.83 29.84 37.85
CA GLU A 4 3.93 30.42 39.20
C GLU A 4 5.35 30.23 39.76
N LEU A 5 5.98 29.08 39.50
CA LEU A 5 7.38 28.83 39.87
C LEU A 5 8.33 29.79 39.14
N TYR A 6 8.08 30.09 37.86
CA TYR A 6 8.85 31.10 37.13
C TYR A 6 8.60 32.51 37.69
N GLY A 7 7.35 32.85 38.05
CA GLY A 7 6.99 34.13 38.66
C GLY A 7 7.63 34.35 40.04
N THR A 8 7.67 33.32 40.89
CA THR A 8 8.35 33.42 42.20
C THR A 8 9.87 33.51 42.04
N GLN A 9 10.47 32.76 41.11
CA GLN A 9 11.90 32.86 40.80
C GLN A 9 12.29 34.24 40.24
N LEU A 10 11.45 34.84 39.38
CA LEU A 10 11.65 36.20 38.87
C LEU A 10 11.57 37.24 40.00
N ASN A 11 10.54 37.16 40.86
CA ASN A 11 10.42 38.05 42.02
C ASN A 11 11.60 37.89 43.00
N GLN A 12 12.10 36.66 43.22
CA GLN A 12 13.27 36.43 44.06
C GLN A 12 14.54 37.05 43.46
N ASN A 13 14.72 36.96 42.14
CA ASN A 13 15.81 37.65 41.43
C ASN A 13 15.68 39.18 41.53
N ILE A 14 14.47 39.74 41.41
CA ILE A 14 14.23 41.18 41.58
C ILE A 14 14.64 41.63 43.00
N VAL A 15 14.22 40.91 44.04
CA VAL A 15 14.59 41.22 45.44
C VAL A 15 16.11 41.12 45.65
N GLN A 16 16.78 40.11 45.10
CA GLN A 16 18.24 39.99 45.17
C GLN A 16 18.97 41.12 44.45
N MET A 17 18.46 41.57 43.29
CA MET A 17 19.03 42.70 42.56
C MET A 17 18.82 44.03 43.32
N SER A 18 17.65 44.24 43.92
CA SER A 18 17.40 45.41 44.77
C SER A 18 18.33 45.47 45.98
N ALA A 19 18.55 44.34 46.68
CA ALA A 19 19.47 44.27 47.82
C ALA A 19 20.93 44.61 47.42
N LYS A 20 21.40 44.10 46.26
CA LYS A 20 22.73 44.44 45.73
C LYS A 20 22.86 45.91 45.33
N LEU A 21 21.81 46.53 44.80
CA LEU A 21 21.82 47.96 44.49
C LEU A 21 21.86 48.83 45.76
N GLU A 22 21.19 48.40 46.83
CA GLU A 22 21.25 49.06 48.14
C GLU A 22 22.65 48.93 48.78
N GLU A 23 23.27 47.75 48.70
CA GLU A 23 24.65 47.51 49.12
C GLU A 23 25.65 48.44 48.39
N ILE A 24 25.60 48.48 47.05
CA ILE A 24 26.44 49.38 46.23
C ILE A 24 26.17 50.86 46.56
N SER A 25 24.92 51.24 46.83
CA SER A 25 24.58 52.61 47.23
C SER A 25 25.18 52.98 48.59
N ASN A 26 25.22 52.05 49.53
CA ASN A 26 25.84 52.25 50.84
C ASN A 26 27.37 52.32 50.73
N GLU A 27 28.00 51.47 49.93
CA GLU A 27 29.45 51.55 49.64
C GLU A 27 29.82 52.90 49.00
N LYS A 28 29.02 53.39 48.04
CA LYS A 28 29.20 54.70 47.42
C LYS A 28 29.15 55.83 48.46
N LEU A 29 28.19 55.82 49.37
CA LEU A 29 28.06 56.83 50.43
C LEU A 29 29.31 56.86 51.35
N VAL A 30 29.82 55.67 51.72
CA VAL A 30 31.05 55.53 52.52
C VAL A 30 32.27 56.07 51.76
N LEU A 31 32.39 55.77 50.46
CA LEU A 31 33.46 56.32 49.62
C LEU A 31 33.36 57.85 49.47
N GLU A 32 32.17 58.41 49.28
CA GLU A 32 31.95 59.86 49.21
C GLU A 32 32.37 60.56 50.52
N SER A 33 31.99 60.02 51.69
CA SER A 33 32.44 60.56 52.99
C SER A 33 33.96 60.48 53.18
N LYS A 34 34.61 59.44 52.64
CA LYS A 34 36.06 59.26 52.69
C LYS A 34 36.80 60.22 51.76
N VAL A 35 36.27 60.48 50.57
CA VAL A 35 36.76 61.51 49.65
C VAL A 35 36.68 62.89 50.31
N GLN A 36 35.52 63.25 50.86
CA GLN A 36 35.33 64.54 51.55
C GLN A 36 36.29 64.71 52.75
N THR A 37 36.55 63.62 53.50
CA THR A 37 37.54 63.62 54.57
C THR A 37 38.97 63.86 54.05
N LEU A 38 39.34 63.28 52.92
CA LEU A 38 40.66 63.50 52.29
C LEU A 38 40.79 64.91 51.71
N GLU A 39 39.71 65.47 51.15
CA GLU A 39 39.67 66.86 50.68
C GLU A 39 39.91 67.84 51.84
N SER A 40 39.24 67.66 52.99
CA SER A 40 39.51 68.46 54.20
C SER A 40 40.94 68.28 54.74
N GLN A 41 41.54 67.09 54.61
CA GLN A 41 42.95 66.89 54.98
C GLN A 41 43.91 67.62 54.03
N ILE A 42 43.64 67.62 52.72
CA ILE A 42 44.42 68.38 51.73
C ILE A 42 44.28 69.88 51.98
N GLU A 43 43.08 70.37 52.29
CA GLU A 43 42.83 71.78 52.61
C GLU A 43 43.59 72.22 53.87
N MET A 44 43.63 71.39 54.92
CA MET A 44 44.46 71.65 56.10
C MET A 44 45.97 71.64 55.80
N LEU A 45 46.46 70.73 54.93
CA LEU A 45 47.88 70.72 54.54
C LEU A 45 48.24 71.97 53.72
N GLN A 46 47.38 72.39 52.80
CA GLN A 46 47.57 73.63 52.02
C GLN A 46 47.51 74.90 52.90
N ALA A 47 46.82 74.86 54.04
CA ALA A 47 46.82 75.94 55.02
C ALA A 47 48.09 75.99 55.89
N ILE A 48 48.87 74.89 55.98
CA ILE A 48 50.11 74.81 56.76
C ILE A 48 51.34 75.28 55.96
N ASP A 49 51.35 75.11 54.63
CA ASP A 49 52.47 75.47 53.74
C ASP A 49 52.59 76.99 53.42
N ARG A 50 52.07 77.86 54.30
CA ARG A 50 52.44 79.28 54.42
C ARG A 50 52.62 79.60 55.91
N PRO A 51 53.76 80.13 56.39
CA PRO A 51 54.77 80.92 55.66
C PRO A 51 56.26 80.57 55.95
N ASN A 52 57.20 81.09 55.15
CA ASN A 52 58.21 82.09 55.61
C ASN A 52 59.32 82.39 54.58
N LEU A 53 59.96 83.54 54.79
CA LEU A 53 60.89 84.22 53.89
C LEU A 53 62.38 83.91 54.17
N ILE A 54 63.22 84.11 53.14
CA ILE A 54 64.66 84.47 53.20
C ILE A 54 65.62 83.43 53.82
N ASN A 55 66.38 82.74 52.95
CA ASN A 55 67.84 83.00 52.82
C ASN A 55 68.42 82.28 51.59
N GLU A 56 69.06 83.04 50.71
CA GLU A 56 69.81 82.54 49.55
C GLU A 56 71.31 82.34 49.87
N ASP A 57 72.09 81.93 48.86
CA ASP A 57 73.56 82.00 48.81
C ASP A 57 74.40 80.90 49.50
N ASN A 58 73.97 79.62 49.48
CA ASN A 58 74.95 78.51 49.56
C ASN A 58 74.51 77.12 49.01
N ARG A 59 73.54 77.06 48.08
CA ARG A 59 72.98 75.77 47.61
C ARG A 59 73.27 75.38 46.15
N TYR A 60 73.95 76.23 45.37
CA TYR A 60 74.07 76.02 43.92
C TYR A 60 75.07 74.93 43.47
N ALA A 61 76.08 74.59 44.27
CA ALA A 61 77.08 73.59 43.89
C ALA A 61 76.61 72.13 44.15
N LEU A 62 76.05 71.85 45.33
CA LEU A 62 75.49 70.53 45.65
C LEU A 62 74.29 70.19 44.76
N ASN A 63 73.38 71.15 44.57
CA ASN A 63 72.24 70.97 43.69
C ASN A 63 72.67 70.62 42.24
N LEU A 64 73.79 71.12 41.71
CA LEU A 64 74.18 70.83 40.31
C LEU A 64 74.67 69.39 40.12
N VAL A 65 75.46 68.86 41.05
CA VAL A 65 75.94 67.47 41.00
C VAL A 65 74.81 66.48 41.30
N GLU A 66 73.92 66.82 42.25
CA GLU A 66 72.71 66.03 42.50
C GLU A 66 71.74 66.08 41.32
N LEU A 67 71.54 67.24 40.70
CA LEU A 67 70.73 67.39 39.49
C LEU A 67 71.31 66.58 38.33
N GLN A 68 72.63 66.60 38.12
CA GLN A 68 73.27 65.78 37.08
C GLN A 68 73.16 64.28 37.37
N LYS A 69 73.27 63.85 38.63
CA LYS A 69 73.06 62.46 39.06
C LYS A 69 71.60 62.02 38.89
N VAL A 70 70.64 62.91 39.15
CA VAL A 70 69.21 62.71 38.86
C VAL A 70 68.95 62.69 37.35
N GLN A 71 69.60 63.54 36.57
CA GLN A 71 69.53 63.57 35.11
C GLN A 71 69.98 62.23 34.50
N SER A 72 71.13 61.70 34.95
CA SER A 72 71.63 60.40 34.50
C SER A 72 70.68 59.25 34.84
N LYS A 73 70.17 59.22 36.08
CA LYS A 73 69.15 58.23 36.50
C LYS A 73 67.85 58.37 35.73
N LEU A 74 67.45 59.59 35.38
CA LEU A 74 66.26 59.85 34.57
C LEU A 74 66.47 59.35 33.13
N THR A 75 67.64 59.57 32.53
CA THR A 75 67.95 59.01 31.20
C THR A 75 68.03 57.48 31.19
N GLU A 76 68.57 56.87 32.25
CA GLU A 76 68.59 55.41 32.42
C GLU A 76 67.17 54.85 32.57
N ALA A 77 66.36 55.44 33.46
CA ALA A 77 64.95 55.07 33.63
C ALA A 77 64.10 55.31 32.36
N VAL A 78 64.40 56.33 31.56
CA VAL A 78 63.74 56.58 30.26
C VAL A 78 64.12 55.50 29.24
N TYR A 79 65.40 55.10 29.18
CA TYR A 79 65.86 54.03 28.31
C TYR A 79 65.21 52.67 28.69
N ASP A 80 65.17 52.35 29.98
CA ASP A 80 64.50 51.12 30.46
C ASP A 80 62.98 51.15 30.22
N ASN A 81 62.32 52.31 30.40
CA ASN A 81 60.91 52.48 30.03
C ASN A 81 60.69 52.28 28.52
N GLN A 82 61.62 52.74 27.67
CA GLN A 82 61.52 52.55 26.22
C GLN A 82 61.71 51.08 25.82
N LYS A 83 62.65 50.37 26.47
CA LYS A 83 62.86 48.94 26.30
C LYS A 83 61.65 48.11 26.78
N LEU A 84 61.09 48.45 27.94
CA LEU A 84 59.85 47.84 28.46
C LEU A 84 58.66 48.07 27.52
N LYS A 85 58.50 49.28 26.96
CA LYS A 85 57.47 49.56 25.94
C LYS A 85 57.65 48.68 24.69
N GLN A 86 58.87 48.51 24.20
CA GLN A 86 59.15 47.63 23.06
C GLN A 86 58.77 46.18 23.35
N SER A 87 59.14 45.65 24.52
CA SER A 87 58.74 44.29 24.94
C SER A 87 57.22 44.14 25.10
N ILE A 88 56.52 45.18 25.58
CA ILE A 88 55.06 45.19 25.68
C ILE A 88 54.40 45.15 24.30
N GLU A 89 54.87 45.94 23.34
CA GLU A 89 54.33 45.88 21.96
C GLU A 89 54.64 44.56 21.26
N GLU A 90 55.82 43.96 21.49
CA GLU A 90 56.13 42.63 20.97
C GLU A 90 55.22 41.54 21.57
N LEU A 91 54.92 41.62 22.87
CA LEU A 91 53.98 40.72 23.54
C LEU A 91 52.53 40.92 23.06
N LYS A 92 52.09 42.16 22.82
CA LYS A 92 50.79 42.46 22.21
C LYS A 92 50.68 41.87 20.80
N ALA A 93 51.71 42.02 19.96
CA ALA A 93 51.73 41.43 18.62
C ALA A 93 51.61 39.90 18.67
N LYS A 94 52.32 39.24 19.61
CA LYS A 94 52.21 37.79 19.84
C LYS A 94 50.82 37.38 20.36
N LEU A 95 50.21 38.20 21.22
CA LEU A 95 48.86 37.96 21.73
C LEU A 95 47.83 38.03 20.59
N ILE A 96 47.85 39.09 19.77
CA ILE A 96 46.96 39.26 18.62
C ILE A 96 47.10 38.10 17.64
N ASN A 97 48.33 37.66 17.35
CA ASN A 97 48.55 36.49 16.48
C ASN A 97 47.97 35.19 17.08
N LYS A 98 48.04 35.02 18.41
CA LYS A 98 47.43 33.86 19.09
C LYS A 98 45.91 33.95 19.18
N GLU A 99 45.34 35.14 19.32
CA GLU A 99 43.90 35.38 19.22
C GLU A 99 43.37 35.04 17.82
N GLN A 100 44.10 35.45 16.77
CA GLN A 100 43.79 35.08 15.37
C GLN A 100 43.86 33.55 15.15
N GLU A 101 44.88 32.88 15.69
CA GLU A 101 45.01 31.42 15.62
C GLU A 101 43.84 30.70 16.35
N VAL A 102 43.43 31.21 17.52
CA VAL A 102 42.26 30.68 18.24
C VAL A 102 40.95 30.91 17.48
N ILE A 103 40.77 32.06 16.83
CA ILE A 103 39.60 32.33 15.98
C ILE A 103 39.57 31.37 14.78
N ALA A 104 40.69 31.16 14.11
CA ALA A 104 40.79 30.24 12.97
C ALA A 104 40.54 28.77 13.38
N LEU A 105 41.08 28.32 14.51
CA LEU A 105 40.81 26.99 15.05
C LEU A 105 39.35 26.83 15.50
N SER A 106 38.75 27.89 16.06
CA SER A 106 37.33 27.91 16.45
C SER A 106 36.40 27.80 15.24
N SER A 107 36.69 28.51 14.14
CA SER A 107 35.91 28.39 12.91
C SER A 107 36.05 26.99 12.31
N ALA A 108 37.26 26.45 12.21
CA ALA A 108 37.49 25.09 11.70
C ALA A 108 36.78 24.01 12.55
N LEU A 109 36.77 24.16 13.88
CA LEU A 109 36.02 23.28 14.78
C LEU A 109 34.51 23.38 14.58
N SER A 110 33.99 24.59 14.28
CA SER A 110 32.58 24.80 13.96
C SER A 110 32.18 24.15 12.63
N ASP A 111 33.05 24.23 11.62
CA ASP A 111 32.83 23.60 10.31
C ASP A 111 32.83 22.07 10.42
N GLU A 112 33.81 21.47 11.12
CA GLU A 112 33.83 20.03 11.36
C GLU A 112 32.64 19.56 12.22
N LYS A 113 32.20 20.35 13.20
CA LYS A 113 30.98 20.05 13.95
C LYS A 113 29.75 20.04 13.05
N SER A 114 29.67 20.94 12.08
CA SER A 114 28.56 21.03 11.13
C SER A 114 28.55 19.82 10.19
N LYS A 115 29.70 19.43 9.64
CA LYS A 115 29.86 18.19 8.84
C LYS A 115 29.52 16.94 9.63
N LEU A 116 29.93 16.86 10.90
CA LEU A 116 29.62 15.72 11.75
C LEU A 116 28.11 15.63 12.06
N MET A 117 27.44 16.77 12.23
CA MET A 117 25.98 16.81 12.39
C MET A 117 25.24 16.37 11.12
N GLU A 118 25.69 16.81 9.94
CA GLU A 118 25.20 16.37 8.63
C GLU A 118 25.38 14.84 8.45
N LYS A 119 26.59 14.31 8.72
CA LYS A 119 26.85 12.86 8.65
C LYS A 119 26.07 12.05 9.69
N THR A 120 25.77 12.63 10.84
CA THR A 120 24.89 11.98 11.84
C THR A 120 23.45 11.91 11.34
N ALA A 121 22.94 12.96 10.68
CA ALA A 121 21.61 12.96 10.07
C ALA A 121 21.52 11.96 8.90
N GLU A 122 22.54 11.90 8.03
CA GLU A 122 22.63 10.88 6.97
C GLU A 122 22.59 9.45 7.54
N LEU A 123 23.33 9.18 8.61
CA LEU A 123 23.34 7.86 9.24
C LEU A 123 21.96 7.47 9.79
N VAL A 124 21.24 8.40 10.44
CA VAL A 124 19.88 8.14 10.94
C VAL A 124 18.92 7.79 9.80
N LEU A 125 18.97 8.52 8.68
CA LEU A 125 18.15 8.22 7.49
C LEU A 125 18.49 6.86 6.88
N VAL A 126 19.78 6.50 6.84
CA VAL A 126 20.23 5.18 6.36
C VAL A 126 19.75 4.07 7.31
N GLU A 127 19.88 4.23 8.63
CA GLU A 127 19.38 3.26 9.62
C GLU A 127 17.86 3.06 9.52
N GLU A 128 17.08 4.13 9.31
CA GLU A 128 15.64 4.03 9.11
C GLU A 128 15.29 3.30 7.81
N SER A 129 15.98 3.61 6.71
CA SER A 129 15.80 2.92 5.42
C SER A 129 16.13 1.41 5.52
N LEU A 130 17.17 1.07 6.28
CA LEU A 130 17.63 -0.29 6.51
C LEU A 130 16.65 -1.05 7.43
N SER A 131 16.07 -0.38 8.42
CA SER A 131 14.99 -0.92 9.26
C SER A 131 13.75 -1.26 8.43
N LYS A 132 13.32 -0.34 7.53
CA LYS A 132 12.21 -0.58 6.58
C LYS A 132 12.50 -1.77 5.66
N ALA A 133 13.72 -1.87 5.12
CA ALA A 133 14.14 -3.00 4.28
C ALA A 133 14.14 -4.34 5.04
N ARG A 134 14.56 -4.37 6.31
CA ARG A 134 14.49 -5.57 7.16
C ARG A 134 13.04 -6.00 7.41
N SER A 135 12.16 -5.07 7.77
CA SER A 135 10.73 -5.37 7.99
C SER A 135 10.08 -6.01 6.76
N LEU A 136 10.34 -5.47 5.56
CA LEU A 136 9.87 -6.04 4.30
C LEU A 136 10.45 -7.44 4.03
N ALA A 137 11.72 -7.68 4.36
CA ALA A 137 12.33 -9.00 4.20
C ALA A 137 11.72 -10.04 5.17
N GLU A 138 11.43 -9.67 6.43
CA GLU A 138 10.76 -10.55 7.39
C GLU A 138 9.31 -10.86 7.00
N GLU A 139 8.59 -9.88 6.43
CA GLU A 139 7.23 -10.09 5.90
C GLU A 139 7.25 -11.06 4.71
N GLN A 140 8.16 -10.86 3.75
CA GLN A 140 8.36 -11.80 2.63
C GLN A 140 8.74 -13.20 3.11
N GLN A 141 9.62 -13.32 4.12
CA GLN A 141 9.97 -14.61 4.70
C GLN A 141 8.73 -15.34 5.24
N LYS A 142 7.89 -14.67 6.06
CA LYS A 142 6.65 -15.24 6.59
C LYS A 142 5.69 -15.70 5.48
N HIS A 143 5.57 -14.93 4.40
CA HIS A 143 4.78 -15.35 3.24
C HIS A 143 5.36 -16.59 2.55
N THR A 144 6.68 -16.69 2.37
CA THR A 144 7.30 -17.89 1.78
C THR A 144 7.18 -19.12 2.67
N GLU A 145 7.30 -18.98 4.00
CA GLU A 145 7.11 -20.08 4.96
C GLU A 145 5.65 -20.56 4.98
N GLY A 146 4.68 -19.63 4.93
CA GLY A 146 3.26 -19.96 4.77
C GLY A 146 2.97 -20.70 3.46
N ALA A 147 3.53 -20.23 2.34
CA ALA A 147 3.37 -20.89 1.04
C ALA A 147 3.97 -22.30 1.01
N LEU A 148 5.14 -22.51 1.65
CA LEU A 148 5.75 -23.84 1.79
C LEU A 148 4.90 -24.78 2.66
N SER A 149 4.35 -24.27 3.77
CA SER A 149 3.45 -25.04 4.65
C SER A 149 2.19 -25.50 3.91
N ILE A 150 1.52 -24.59 3.19
CA ILE A 150 0.34 -24.89 2.36
C ILE A 150 0.71 -25.88 1.25
N SER A 151 1.84 -25.70 0.57
CA SER A 151 2.31 -26.62 -0.47
C SER A 151 2.57 -28.04 0.09
N GLN A 152 3.10 -28.15 1.31
CA GLN A 152 3.33 -29.43 1.98
C GLN A 152 1.99 -30.08 2.38
N GLN A 153 1.02 -29.32 2.87
CA GLN A 153 -0.32 -29.81 3.15
C GLN A 153 -1.01 -30.33 1.88
N LEU A 154 -1.01 -29.55 0.80
CA LEU A 154 -1.56 -29.95 -0.49
C LEU A 154 -0.89 -31.22 -1.05
N GLN A 155 0.41 -31.40 -0.85
CA GLN A 155 1.11 -32.62 -1.25
C GLN A 155 0.67 -33.84 -0.42
N ASN A 156 0.44 -33.68 0.89
CA ASN A 156 -0.07 -34.72 1.77
C ASN A 156 -1.53 -35.09 1.46
N GLU A 157 -2.37 -34.10 1.19
CA GLU A 157 -3.77 -34.29 0.77
C GLU A 157 -3.83 -34.98 -0.59
N LYS A 158 -3.04 -34.52 -1.58
CA LYS A 158 -2.90 -35.18 -2.88
C LYS A 158 -2.48 -36.65 -2.74
N ALA A 159 -1.54 -36.96 -1.84
CA ALA A 159 -1.13 -38.34 -1.59
C ALA A 159 -2.28 -39.18 -0.96
N THR A 160 -3.07 -38.58 -0.07
CA THR A 160 -4.22 -39.22 0.59
C THR A 160 -5.36 -39.47 -0.40
N VAL A 161 -5.73 -38.46 -1.20
CA VAL A 161 -6.71 -38.57 -2.29
C VAL A 161 -6.26 -39.59 -3.33
N SER A 162 -4.97 -39.62 -3.70
CA SER A 162 -4.44 -40.62 -4.64
C SER A 162 -4.60 -42.06 -4.12
N ARG A 163 -4.42 -42.29 -2.81
CA ARG A 163 -4.67 -43.61 -2.19
C ARG A 163 -6.16 -43.97 -2.19
N ALA A 164 -7.04 -43.02 -1.86
CA ALA A 164 -8.48 -43.23 -1.89
C ALA A 164 -9.00 -43.51 -3.31
N ILE A 165 -8.48 -42.82 -4.33
CA ILE A 165 -8.77 -43.09 -5.74
C ILE A 165 -8.30 -44.49 -6.15
N ALA A 166 -7.10 -44.91 -5.72
CA ALA A 166 -6.59 -46.26 -5.98
C ALA A 166 -7.48 -47.35 -5.34
N GLN A 167 -7.90 -47.17 -4.09
CA GLN A 167 -8.82 -48.08 -3.41
C GLN A 167 -10.21 -48.12 -4.09
N ASN A 168 -10.76 -46.97 -4.46
CA ASN A 168 -12.03 -46.90 -5.20
C ASN A 168 -11.92 -47.55 -6.59
N ARG A 169 -10.76 -47.52 -7.22
CA ARG A 169 -10.50 -48.24 -8.47
C ARG A 169 -10.45 -49.75 -8.24
N GLU A 170 -9.73 -50.22 -7.22
CA GLU A 170 -9.67 -51.64 -6.86
C GLU A 170 -11.06 -52.19 -6.51
N LEU A 171 -11.86 -51.47 -5.72
CA LEU A 171 -13.24 -51.85 -5.40
C LEU A 171 -14.14 -51.92 -6.64
N LYS A 172 -13.96 -51.00 -7.61
CA LYS A 172 -14.66 -51.07 -8.90
C LYS A 172 -14.23 -52.27 -9.73
N GLU A 173 -12.93 -52.58 -9.78
CA GLU A 173 -12.40 -53.76 -10.47
C GLU A 173 -12.93 -55.07 -9.83
N GLN A 174 -12.99 -55.16 -8.50
CA GLN A 174 -13.62 -56.28 -7.78
C GLN A 174 -15.13 -56.40 -8.06
N LEU A 175 -15.85 -55.27 -8.14
CA LEU A 175 -17.30 -55.27 -8.40
C LEU A 175 -17.60 -55.71 -9.84
N VAL A 176 -16.79 -55.31 -10.82
CA VAL A 176 -16.85 -55.82 -12.20
C VAL A 176 -16.54 -57.32 -12.23
N GLU A 177 -15.52 -57.80 -11.52
CA GLU A 177 -15.19 -59.23 -11.47
C GLU A 177 -16.33 -60.06 -10.86
N LEU A 178 -17.02 -59.54 -9.83
CA LEU A 178 -18.21 -60.19 -9.25
C LEU A 178 -19.40 -60.17 -10.21
N GLN A 179 -19.60 -59.08 -10.96
CA GLN A 179 -20.63 -58.98 -11.98
C GLN A 179 -20.40 -59.98 -13.13
N ASP A 180 -19.16 -60.10 -13.62
CA ASP A 180 -18.78 -61.06 -14.66
C ASP A 180 -18.94 -62.51 -14.20
N LYS A 181 -18.56 -62.81 -12.95
CA LYS A 181 -18.82 -64.12 -12.32
C LYS A 181 -20.32 -64.42 -12.21
N LEU A 182 -21.14 -63.44 -11.83
CA LEU A 182 -22.60 -63.60 -11.77
C LEU A 182 -23.21 -63.83 -13.15
N ILE A 183 -22.77 -63.10 -14.18
CA ILE A 183 -23.20 -63.31 -15.57
C ILE A 183 -22.80 -64.71 -16.04
N THR A 184 -21.57 -65.15 -15.75
CA THR A 184 -21.10 -66.50 -16.10
C THR A 184 -21.94 -67.58 -15.43
N VAL A 185 -22.19 -67.46 -14.12
CA VAL A 185 -23.00 -68.45 -13.37
C VAL A 185 -24.46 -68.45 -13.82
N THR A 186 -25.05 -67.30 -14.16
CA THR A 186 -26.43 -67.24 -14.67
C THR A 186 -26.53 -67.79 -16.10
N GLN A 187 -25.55 -67.53 -16.97
CA GLN A 187 -25.43 -68.12 -18.29
C GLN A 187 -25.31 -69.66 -18.21
N GLU A 188 -24.37 -70.19 -17.42
CA GLU A 188 -24.26 -71.63 -17.22
C GLU A 188 -25.54 -72.24 -16.61
N SER A 189 -26.22 -71.52 -15.73
CA SER A 189 -27.49 -71.98 -15.14
C SER A 189 -28.60 -72.05 -16.19
N MET A 190 -28.69 -71.04 -17.06
CA MET A 190 -29.61 -71.02 -18.20
C MET A 190 -29.29 -72.14 -19.21
N GLU A 191 -28.01 -72.42 -19.48
CA GLU A 191 -27.58 -73.52 -20.35
C GLU A 191 -27.90 -74.88 -19.74
N ARG A 192 -27.62 -75.08 -18.45
CA ARG A 192 -28.00 -76.31 -17.71
C ARG A 192 -29.51 -76.51 -17.70
N GLU A 193 -30.30 -75.46 -17.50
CA GLU A 193 -31.76 -75.49 -17.51
C GLU A 193 -32.33 -75.73 -18.91
N SER A 194 -31.77 -75.09 -19.95
CA SER A 194 -32.10 -75.34 -21.35
C SER A 194 -31.82 -76.79 -21.75
N GLY A 195 -30.66 -77.33 -21.36
CA GLY A 195 -30.31 -78.74 -21.53
C GLY A 195 -31.28 -79.68 -20.80
N ARG A 196 -31.69 -79.33 -19.57
CA ARG A 196 -32.69 -80.07 -18.79
C ARG A 196 -34.07 -80.08 -19.47
N LEU A 197 -34.52 -78.94 -19.99
CA LEU A 197 -35.78 -78.80 -20.73
C LEU A 197 -35.75 -79.58 -22.05
N SER A 198 -34.63 -79.51 -22.78
CA SER A 198 -34.41 -80.29 -24.01
C SER A 198 -34.43 -81.80 -23.73
N ALA A 199 -33.75 -82.26 -22.67
CA ALA A 199 -33.78 -83.64 -22.23
C ALA A 199 -35.20 -84.10 -21.81
N LEU A 200 -35.96 -83.25 -21.09
CA LEU A 200 -37.37 -83.53 -20.77
C LEU A 200 -38.25 -83.62 -22.01
N HIS A 201 -38.05 -82.75 -23.00
CA HIS A 201 -38.77 -82.80 -24.26
C HIS A 201 -38.44 -84.10 -25.02
N LEU A 202 -37.17 -84.50 -25.10
CA LEU A 202 -36.76 -85.78 -25.69
C LEU A 202 -37.36 -86.98 -24.95
N VAL A 203 -37.39 -86.97 -23.62
CA VAL A 203 -38.07 -88.01 -22.82
C VAL A 203 -39.58 -88.02 -23.09
N GLY A 204 -40.21 -86.86 -23.25
CA GLY A 204 -41.62 -86.73 -23.64
C GLY A 204 -41.91 -87.28 -25.03
N GLN A 205 -41.03 -87.00 -26.00
CA GLN A 205 -41.09 -87.55 -27.36
C GLN A 205 -40.89 -89.07 -27.35
N LEU A 206 -39.85 -89.58 -26.69
CA LEU A 206 -39.59 -91.02 -26.55
C LEU A 206 -40.72 -91.74 -25.80
N ARG A 207 -41.35 -91.12 -24.80
CA ARG A 207 -42.53 -91.66 -24.13
C ARG A 207 -43.76 -91.69 -25.06
N SER A 208 -43.92 -90.68 -25.91
CA SER A 208 -44.99 -90.63 -26.91
C SER A 208 -44.78 -91.69 -28.00
N GLU A 209 -43.53 -91.89 -28.43
CA GLU A 209 -43.13 -92.95 -29.35
C GLU A 209 -43.29 -94.34 -28.72
N LEU A 210 -42.91 -94.53 -27.46
CA LEU A 210 -43.13 -95.79 -26.74
C LEU A 210 -44.62 -96.08 -26.58
N ASN A 211 -45.46 -95.07 -26.31
CA ASN A 211 -46.91 -95.20 -26.30
C ASN A 211 -47.46 -95.51 -27.70
N ARG A 212 -46.89 -94.93 -28.77
CA ARG A 212 -47.26 -95.21 -30.16
C ARG A 212 -46.92 -96.64 -30.55
N LEU A 213 -45.72 -97.12 -30.23
CA LEU A 213 -45.27 -98.50 -30.50
C LEU A 213 -46.00 -99.53 -29.62
N SER A 214 -46.29 -99.19 -28.37
CA SER A 214 -47.16 -99.97 -27.47
C SER A 214 -48.60 -100.07 -28.01
N GLY A 215 -49.12 -98.97 -28.56
CA GLY A 215 -50.42 -98.93 -29.25
C GLY A 215 -50.42 -99.57 -30.64
N GLN A 216 -49.26 -99.69 -31.29
CA GLN A 216 -49.07 -100.31 -32.61
C GLN A 216 -48.58 -101.76 -32.52
N SER A 217 -49.28 -102.55 -31.70
CA SER A 217 -49.55 -103.93 -32.08
C SER A 217 -50.65 -103.91 -33.14
N PHE A 218 -50.28 -104.21 -34.40
CA PHE A 218 -51.05 -104.23 -35.67
C PHE A 218 -50.85 -103.05 -36.66
N ASP A 219 -50.27 -103.45 -37.82
CA ASP A 219 -50.45 -103.00 -39.21
C ASP A 219 -49.93 -101.66 -39.79
N SER A 220 -48.84 -101.79 -40.57
CA SER A 220 -48.75 -101.56 -42.04
C SER A 220 -48.86 -100.15 -42.72
N LYS A 221 -47.68 -99.73 -43.27
CA LYS A 221 -47.42 -99.15 -44.64
C LYS A 221 -47.38 -97.62 -44.93
N ASN A 222 -46.50 -97.28 -45.89
CA ASN A 222 -46.21 -96.02 -46.64
C ASN A 222 -45.61 -94.83 -45.86
N VAL A 223 -44.57 -94.05 -46.26
CA VAL A 223 -43.75 -93.76 -47.50
C VAL A 223 -43.96 -92.31 -48.04
N ASP A 224 -42.84 -91.58 -48.18
CA ASP A 224 -42.54 -90.26 -48.82
C ASP A 224 -43.26 -88.97 -48.30
N SER A 225 -42.63 -87.79 -48.13
CA SER A 225 -41.80 -87.05 -49.11
C SER A 225 -41.00 -85.83 -48.53
N LEU A 226 -40.07 -85.30 -49.35
CA LEU A 226 -39.03 -84.25 -49.21
C LEU A 226 -39.46 -82.82 -48.73
N THR A 227 -38.58 -81.87 -48.32
CA THR A 227 -37.77 -80.94 -49.20
C THR A 227 -36.96 -79.87 -48.39
N VAL A 228 -35.90 -79.27 -48.97
CA VAL A 228 -35.02 -78.17 -48.42
C VAL A 228 -34.75 -77.06 -49.47
N PRO A 229 -34.60 -75.76 -49.08
CA PRO A 229 -33.74 -74.76 -49.77
C PRO A 229 -33.02 -73.75 -48.81
N ILE A 230 -32.52 -72.58 -49.27
CA ILE A 230 -31.07 -72.31 -49.47
C ILE A 230 -30.64 -70.81 -49.30
N ILE A 231 -29.31 -70.57 -49.26
CA ILE A 231 -28.38 -69.39 -49.05
C ILE A 231 -28.32 -68.35 -50.24
N PRO A 232 -27.35 -67.36 -50.45
CA PRO A 232 -26.47 -66.44 -49.63
C PRO A 232 -26.23 -64.95 -50.20
N ASP A 233 -25.18 -64.22 -49.70
CA ASP A 233 -24.32 -63.09 -50.28
C ASP A 233 -24.77 -61.59 -50.32
N GLY A 234 -23.91 -60.51 -50.38
CA GLY A 234 -22.43 -60.30 -50.23
C GLY A 234 -21.80 -58.95 -50.77
N TYR A 235 -20.73 -58.41 -50.12
CA TYR A 235 -19.59 -57.52 -50.61
C TYR A 235 -19.64 -55.94 -50.81
N ALA A 236 -18.44 -55.30 -50.98
CA ALA A 236 -18.08 -53.85 -50.82
C ALA A 236 -16.90 -53.34 -51.74
N TYR A 237 -16.49 -52.03 -51.76
CA TYR A 237 -15.15 -51.51 -52.24
C TYR A 237 -14.82 -49.99 -51.93
N GLN A 238 -13.58 -49.51 -52.22
CA GLN A 238 -12.92 -48.23 -51.79
C GLN A 238 -11.88 -47.66 -52.83
N GLN A 239 -11.57 -46.32 -52.89
CA GLN A 239 -10.44 -45.74 -53.70
C GLN A 239 -9.94 -44.29 -53.28
N GLN A 240 -8.79 -43.81 -53.79
CA GLN A 240 -7.97 -42.63 -53.32
C GLN A 240 -7.09 -41.96 -54.44
N GLN A 241 -6.70 -40.66 -54.39
CA GLN A 241 -5.67 -40.00 -55.30
C GLN A 241 -5.11 -38.59 -54.86
N HIS A 242 -4.21 -37.93 -55.64
CA HIS A 242 -3.13 -36.98 -55.21
C HIS A 242 -2.97 -35.61 -56.00
N ILE A 243 -1.92 -34.79 -55.67
CA ILE A 243 -1.66 -33.31 -55.86
C ILE A 243 -0.88 -32.83 -57.15
N GLN A 244 -0.94 -31.53 -57.55
CA GLN A 244 0.07 -30.81 -58.40
C GLN A 244 0.18 -29.24 -58.19
N TYR A 245 1.31 -28.60 -58.58
CA TYR A 245 1.67 -27.13 -58.46
C TYR A 245 2.47 -26.61 -59.70
N ILE A 246 2.50 -25.28 -60.00
CA ILE A 246 3.30 -24.60 -61.08
C ILE A 246 3.80 -23.18 -60.66
N ASN A 247 4.90 -22.66 -61.28
CA ASN A 247 5.59 -21.38 -60.99
C ASN A 247 6.13 -20.66 -62.27
N SER A 248 6.27 -19.31 -62.31
CA SER A 248 6.89 -18.49 -63.41
C SER A 248 6.87 -16.96 -63.15
N ARG A 249 7.58 -16.02 -63.82
CA ARG A 249 9.02 -15.83 -64.20
C ARG A 249 9.25 -14.38 -64.74
N ASP A 250 10.40 -13.77 -64.40
CA ASP A 250 11.19 -12.59 -64.89
C ASP A 250 10.68 -11.56 -65.95
N ARG A 251 11.13 -10.29 -65.80
CA ARG A 251 11.45 -9.34 -66.90
C ARG A 251 12.52 -8.30 -66.50
N ASP A 252 13.43 -8.00 -67.44
CA ASP A 252 14.43 -6.91 -67.39
C ASP A 252 13.93 -5.62 -68.08
N GLU A 253 14.47 -4.46 -67.71
CA GLU A 253 14.37 -3.21 -68.49
C GLU A 253 15.65 -2.35 -68.42
N THR A 254 15.91 -1.57 -69.49
CA THR A 254 17.22 -0.96 -69.82
C THR A 254 17.38 0.50 -69.38
N ILE A 255 18.56 0.87 -68.86
CA ILE A 255 18.89 2.23 -68.36
C ILE A 255 19.68 3.05 -69.40
N SER A 256 19.41 4.36 -69.49
CA SER A 256 20.22 5.35 -70.22
C SER A 256 21.02 6.23 -69.25
N THR A 257 22.29 6.50 -69.54
CA THR A 257 23.24 7.17 -68.63
C THR A 257 23.30 8.70 -68.80
N PRO A 258 23.13 9.50 -67.72
CA PRO A 258 23.41 10.95 -67.70
C PRO A 258 24.92 11.27 -67.56
N SER A 259 25.28 12.56 -67.61
CA SER A 259 26.68 13.01 -67.60
C SER A 259 27.33 13.03 -66.20
N VAL A 260 28.60 12.64 -66.15
CA VAL A 260 29.37 12.31 -64.94
C VAL A 260 29.44 13.43 -63.88
N SER A 261 29.38 14.72 -64.26
CA SER A 261 29.57 15.82 -63.29
C SER A 261 28.32 16.23 -62.52
N GLU A 262 27.11 15.94 -63.03
CA GLU A 262 25.87 16.13 -62.25
C GLU A 262 25.51 14.90 -61.42
N CYS A 263 26.04 13.72 -61.77
CA CYS A 263 25.81 12.49 -61.01
C CYS A 263 26.38 12.61 -59.60
N TYR A 264 27.62 13.06 -59.39
CA TYR A 264 28.22 13.02 -58.04
C TYR A 264 27.49 13.85 -56.97
N GLU A 265 26.98 15.04 -57.26
CA GLU A 265 26.19 15.83 -56.28
C GLU A 265 24.77 15.27 -56.10
N ARG A 266 24.18 14.75 -57.18
CA ARG A 266 22.86 14.12 -57.17
C ARG A 266 22.89 12.81 -56.39
N ASP A 267 23.89 11.96 -56.61
CA ASP A 267 24.11 10.67 -55.95
C ASP A 267 24.47 10.83 -54.47
N MET A 268 25.25 11.86 -54.09
CA MET A 268 25.54 12.15 -52.67
C MET A 268 24.28 12.62 -51.93
N SER A 269 23.46 13.47 -52.59
CA SER A 269 22.18 13.92 -52.04
C SER A 269 21.17 12.77 -51.94
N LEU A 270 21.11 11.91 -52.97
CA LEU A 270 20.29 10.70 -52.98
C LEU A 270 20.72 9.73 -51.88
N SER A 271 22.01 9.43 -51.73
CA SER A 271 22.54 8.57 -50.67
C SER A 271 22.10 9.03 -49.29
N HIS A 272 22.14 10.34 -48.98
CA HIS A 272 21.65 10.85 -47.69
C HIS A 272 20.12 10.75 -47.54
N THR A 273 19.34 10.93 -48.62
CA THR A 273 17.89 10.69 -48.57
C THR A 273 17.54 9.20 -48.49
N GLU A 274 18.34 8.31 -49.09
CA GLU A 274 18.18 6.86 -49.06
C GLU A 274 18.57 6.31 -47.68
N ASP A 275 19.65 6.79 -47.07
CA ASP A 275 20.04 6.45 -45.70
C ASP A 275 18.96 6.87 -44.69
N THR A 276 18.37 8.06 -44.84
CA THR A 276 17.26 8.52 -43.97
C THR A 276 15.95 7.78 -44.25
N HIS A 277 15.68 7.40 -45.50
CA HIS A 277 14.56 6.51 -45.85
C HIS A 277 14.75 5.12 -45.23
N ALA A 278 15.94 4.54 -45.30
CA ALA A 278 16.26 3.25 -44.71
C ALA A 278 16.12 3.27 -43.17
N HIS A 279 16.57 4.33 -42.50
CA HIS A 279 16.38 4.49 -41.05
C HIS A 279 14.89 4.57 -40.70
N THR A 280 14.11 5.39 -41.41
CA THR A 280 12.66 5.52 -41.16
C THR A 280 11.88 4.26 -41.52
N GLU A 281 12.29 3.48 -42.52
CA GLU A 281 11.71 2.15 -42.79
C GLU A 281 12.02 1.13 -41.68
N VAL A 282 13.22 1.14 -41.11
CA VAL A 282 13.59 0.29 -39.96
C VAL A 282 12.79 0.68 -38.71
N GLU A 283 12.62 1.99 -38.45
CA GLU A 283 11.77 2.47 -37.36
C GLU A 283 10.30 2.08 -37.56
N LEU A 284 9.76 2.24 -38.79
CA LEU A 284 8.40 1.80 -39.13
C LEU A 284 8.23 0.27 -39.03
N ALA A 285 9.27 -0.51 -39.35
CA ALA A 285 9.26 -1.97 -39.17
C ALA A 285 9.25 -2.35 -37.69
N ASN A 286 10.06 -1.69 -36.85
CA ASN A 286 10.07 -1.89 -35.40
C ASN A 286 8.72 -1.51 -34.77
N VAL A 287 8.14 -0.37 -35.14
CA VAL A 287 6.80 0.04 -34.66
C VAL A 287 5.73 -0.96 -35.09
N ARG A 288 5.78 -1.50 -36.31
CA ARG A 288 4.86 -2.56 -36.76
C ARG A 288 5.02 -3.85 -35.95
N MET A 289 6.24 -4.29 -35.67
CA MET A 289 6.50 -5.47 -34.83
C MET A 289 5.93 -5.30 -33.42
N VAL A 290 6.23 -4.19 -32.74
CA VAL A 290 5.70 -3.89 -31.40
C VAL A 290 4.18 -3.84 -31.40
N LEU A 291 3.57 -3.28 -32.45
CA LEU A 291 2.10 -3.17 -32.55
C LEU A 291 1.44 -4.53 -32.81
N ASP A 292 2.08 -5.44 -33.55
CA ASP A 292 1.60 -6.82 -33.72
C ASP A 292 1.83 -7.70 -32.48
N GLU A 293 2.89 -7.47 -31.72
CA GLU A 293 3.11 -8.06 -30.38
C GLU A 293 2.02 -7.60 -29.40
N LEU A 294 1.74 -6.30 -29.33
CA LEU A 294 0.64 -5.74 -28.53
C LEU A 294 -0.73 -6.32 -28.93
N ARG A 295 -0.96 -6.59 -30.22
CA ARG A 295 -2.18 -7.25 -30.72
C ARG A 295 -2.24 -8.73 -30.35
N LEU A 296 -1.11 -9.42 -30.23
CA LEU A 296 -1.07 -10.81 -29.76
C LEU A 296 -1.38 -10.87 -28.27
N ASP A 297 -0.76 -10.02 -27.45
CA ASP A 297 -1.04 -9.99 -26.02
C ASP A 297 -2.44 -9.46 -25.70
N HIS A 298 -2.98 -8.49 -26.46
CA HIS A 298 -4.39 -8.11 -26.32
C HIS A 298 -5.33 -9.30 -26.61
N ARG A 299 -5.04 -10.13 -27.62
CA ARG A 299 -5.82 -11.35 -27.89
C ARG A 299 -5.68 -12.39 -26.78
N ARG A 300 -4.48 -12.57 -26.22
CA ARG A 300 -4.23 -13.46 -25.07
C ARG A 300 -5.03 -13.00 -23.85
N VAL A 301 -4.93 -11.73 -23.47
CA VAL A 301 -5.67 -11.14 -22.34
C VAL A 301 -7.19 -11.22 -22.56
N VAL A 302 -7.68 -11.04 -23.79
CA VAL A 302 -9.11 -11.24 -24.11
C VAL A 302 -9.53 -12.70 -23.93
N GLN A 303 -8.70 -13.68 -24.31
CA GLN A 303 -8.97 -15.11 -24.09
C GLN A 303 -8.96 -15.46 -22.60
N GLU A 304 -7.98 -14.99 -21.83
CA GLU A 304 -7.87 -15.21 -20.38
C GLU A 304 -9.06 -14.58 -19.63
N ASN A 305 -9.50 -13.38 -20.01
CA ASN A 305 -10.70 -12.76 -19.43
C ASN A 305 -12.00 -13.51 -19.79
N GLU A 306 -12.06 -14.14 -20.96
CA GLU A 306 -13.23 -14.93 -21.38
C GLU A 306 -13.28 -16.30 -20.71
N GLU A 307 -12.12 -16.91 -20.47
CA GLU A 307 -11.99 -18.11 -19.63
C GLU A 307 -12.36 -17.80 -18.18
N LEU A 308 -11.89 -16.67 -17.63
CA LEU A 308 -12.26 -16.22 -16.28
C LEU A 308 -13.78 -15.96 -16.16
N ARG A 309 -14.40 -15.33 -17.18
CA ARG A 309 -15.87 -15.19 -17.23
C ARG A 309 -16.58 -16.54 -17.19
N ARG A 310 -16.13 -17.53 -17.97
CA ARG A 310 -16.70 -18.88 -17.96
C ARG A 310 -16.55 -19.57 -16.59
N ILE A 311 -15.42 -19.39 -15.91
CA ILE A 311 -15.20 -19.91 -14.56
C ILE A 311 -16.14 -19.23 -13.55
N MET A 312 -16.32 -17.90 -13.64
CA MET A 312 -17.27 -17.20 -12.77
C MET A 312 -18.72 -17.64 -13.00
N GLU A 313 -19.13 -17.83 -14.25
CA GLU A 313 -20.47 -18.31 -14.60
C GLU A 313 -20.68 -19.74 -14.07
N GLN A 314 -19.72 -20.65 -14.30
CA GLN A 314 -19.79 -22.02 -13.76
C GLN A 314 -19.83 -22.04 -12.22
N ASN A 315 -19.00 -21.24 -11.54
CA ASN A 315 -19.04 -21.16 -10.08
C ASN A 315 -20.42 -20.68 -9.57
N SER A 316 -21.04 -19.72 -10.25
CA SER A 316 -22.39 -19.26 -9.90
C SER A 316 -23.49 -20.31 -10.17
N GLU A 317 -23.31 -21.14 -11.19
CA GLU A 317 -24.19 -22.30 -11.44
C GLU A 317 -24.00 -23.40 -10.38
N ASP A 318 -22.76 -23.68 -9.98
CA ASP A 318 -22.41 -24.68 -8.96
C ASP A 318 -22.88 -24.24 -7.55
N GLU A 319 -22.77 -22.95 -7.20
CA GLU A 319 -23.33 -22.36 -5.98
C GLU A 319 -24.87 -22.47 -5.94
N ASN A 320 -25.54 -22.17 -7.05
CA ASN A 320 -27.00 -22.31 -7.19
C ASN A 320 -27.44 -23.78 -7.10
N GLN A 321 -26.72 -24.71 -7.73
CA GLN A 321 -26.96 -26.15 -7.58
C GLN A 321 -26.79 -26.61 -6.13
N ASN A 322 -25.74 -26.16 -5.45
CA ASN A 322 -25.50 -26.49 -4.05
C ASN A 322 -26.61 -25.95 -3.13
N THR A 323 -27.07 -24.71 -3.37
CA THR A 323 -28.21 -24.10 -2.67
C THR A 323 -29.49 -24.94 -2.85
N ILE A 324 -29.82 -25.31 -4.10
CA ILE A 324 -30.97 -26.17 -4.42
C ILE A 324 -30.83 -27.55 -3.74
N HIS A 325 -29.63 -28.12 -3.68
CA HIS A 325 -29.38 -29.39 -3.00
C HIS A 325 -29.58 -29.30 -1.48
N VAL A 326 -29.15 -28.21 -0.84
CA VAL A 326 -29.36 -27.97 0.59
C VAL A 326 -30.86 -27.76 0.90
N GLU A 327 -31.55 -26.92 0.12
CA GLU A 327 -32.99 -26.69 0.27
C GLU A 327 -33.80 -27.99 0.06
N LEU A 328 -33.44 -28.80 -0.94
CA LEU A 328 -34.08 -30.08 -1.18
C LEU A 328 -33.80 -31.08 -0.04
N GLY A 329 -32.59 -31.08 0.52
CA GLY A 329 -32.24 -31.87 1.70
C GLY A 329 -33.10 -31.51 2.92
N GLN A 330 -33.21 -30.22 3.22
CA GLN A 330 -34.06 -29.70 4.31
C GLN A 330 -35.55 -30.01 4.07
N ALA A 331 -36.02 -29.90 2.82
CA ALA A 331 -37.39 -30.26 2.47
C ALA A 331 -37.67 -31.75 2.67
N VAL A 332 -36.74 -32.63 2.28
CA VAL A 332 -36.84 -34.09 2.49
C VAL A 332 -36.79 -34.43 3.98
N GLU A 333 -35.91 -33.82 4.76
CA GLU A 333 -35.86 -34.01 6.22
C GLU A 333 -37.18 -33.58 6.88
N ARG A 334 -37.74 -32.43 6.47
CA ARG A 334 -39.04 -31.94 6.96
C ARG A 334 -40.22 -32.83 6.53
N ILE A 335 -40.16 -33.44 5.35
CA ILE A 335 -41.15 -34.45 4.93
C ILE A 335 -41.03 -35.69 5.81
N ASN A 336 -39.82 -36.14 6.14
CA ASN A 336 -39.60 -37.29 7.01
C ASN A 336 -40.10 -37.04 8.43
N THR A 337 -39.81 -35.88 9.04
CA THR A 337 -40.32 -35.54 10.38
C THR A 337 -41.85 -35.49 10.38
N LEU A 338 -42.46 -34.76 9.44
CA LEU A 338 -43.93 -34.72 9.28
C LEU A 338 -44.53 -36.10 9.00
N SER A 339 -43.82 -37.01 8.32
CA SER A 339 -44.26 -38.39 8.12
C SER A 339 -44.26 -39.18 9.43
N THR A 340 -43.20 -39.06 10.24
CA THR A 340 -43.13 -39.71 11.56
C THR A 340 -44.17 -39.15 12.54
N GLU A 341 -44.42 -37.84 12.53
CA GLU A 341 -45.50 -37.21 13.30
C GLU A 341 -46.89 -37.70 12.84
N ASN A 342 -47.14 -37.80 11.53
CA ASN A 342 -48.39 -38.35 11.01
C ASN A 342 -48.60 -39.82 11.38
N GLU A 343 -47.53 -40.62 11.40
CA GLU A 343 -47.60 -42.02 11.82
C GLU A 343 -47.85 -42.14 13.34
N GLN A 344 -47.21 -41.28 14.15
CA GLN A 344 -47.47 -41.22 15.59
C GLN A 344 -48.90 -40.76 15.90
N LEU A 345 -49.41 -39.73 15.22
CA LEU A 345 -50.81 -39.28 15.35
C LEU A 345 -51.81 -40.37 14.92
N ARG A 346 -51.50 -41.16 13.88
CA ARG A 346 -52.31 -42.33 13.49
C ARG A 346 -52.33 -43.40 14.57
N ASN A 347 -51.18 -43.67 15.20
CA ASN A 347 -51.08 -44.61 16.32
C ASN A 347 -51.87 -44.11 17.53
N ASP A 348 -51.77 -42.84 17.90
CA ASP A 348 -52.53 -42.22 19.00
C ASP A 348 -54.04 -42.25 18.75
N VAL A 349 -54.48 -41.95 17.52
CA VAL A 349 -55.89 -42.08 17.11
C VAL A 349 -56.35 -43.55 17.22
N SER A 350 -55.54 -44.51 16.79
CA SER A 350 -55.86 -45.94 16.93
C SER A 350 -55.99 -46.37 18.39
N ILE A 351 -55.08 -45.92 19.27
CA ILE A 351 -55.11 -46.19 20.72
C ILE A 351 -56.35 -45.56 21.37
N LEU A 352 -56.72 -44.33 20.97
CA LEU A 352 -57.94 -43.67 21.45
C LEU A 352 -59.20 -44.39 20.97
N GLN A 353 -59.20 -44.89 19.73
CA GLN A 353 -60.32 -45.64 19.16
C GLN A 353 -60.48 -47.03 19.81
N GLU A 354 -59.38 -47.70 20.18
CA GLU A 354 -59.39 -48.92 20.97
C GLU A 354 -59.92 -48.66 22.40
N LYS A 355 -59.45 -47.60 23.07
CA LYS A 355 -59.97 -47.17 24.38
C LYS A 355 -61.48 -46.87 24.32
N LEU A 356 -61.94 -46.20 23.27
CA LEU A 356 -63.35 -45.89 23.05
C LEU A 356 -64.18 -47.16 22.81
N ASN A 357 -63.69 -48.11 22.02
CA ASN A 357 -64.35 -49.40 21.81
C ASN A 357 -64.42 -50.22 23.11
N ASN A 358 -63.36 -50.25 23.91
CA ASN A 358 -63.35 -50.93 25.20
C ASN A 358 -64.31 -50.29 26.22
N ALA A 359 -64.41 -48.95 26.25
CA ALA A 359 -65.42 -48.24 27.02
C ALA A 359 -66.86 -48.52 26.53
N SER A 360 -67.05 -48.64 25.21
CA SER A 360 -68.34 -48.97 24.59
C SER A 360 -68.79 -50.40 24.93
N VAL A 361 -67.87 -51.37 24.91
CA VAL A 361 -68.15 -52.76 25.30
C VAL A 361 -68.51 -52.87 26.79
N SER A 362 -67.89 -52.06 27.65
CA SER A 362 -68.27 -51.98 29.07
C SER A 362 -69.65 -51.33 29.32
N SER A 363 -70.29 -50.74 28.31
CA SER A 363 -71.53 -49.96 28.44
C SER A 363 -72.79 -50.69 27.96
N ASN A 364 -72.68 -51.92 27.47
CA ASN A 364 -73.78 -52.65 26.83
C ASN A 364 -74.62 -53.50 27.81
N ILE A 365 -75.28 -52.86 28.78
CA ILE A 365 -76.50 -53.41 29.40
C ILE A 365 -77.59 -52.32 29.51
N THR A 366 -78.76 -52.63 28.94
CA THR A 366 -80.06 -51.93 28.98
C THR A 366 -80.22 -50.55 28.30
N PRO A 367 -81.21 -50.40 27.39
CA PRO A 367 -81.57 -49.12 26.77
C PRO A 367 -82.69 -48.38 27.52
N SER A 368 -82.55 -47.07 27.71
CA SER A 368 -83.60 -46.13 28.16
C SER A 368 -83.17 -44.72 27.76
N SER A 369 -83.75 -44.12 26.71
CA SER A 369 -84.99 -43.35 26.74
C SER A 369 -84.84 -41.93 27.35
N PHE A 370 -84.69 -40.96 26.43
CA PHE A 370 -85.15 -39.57 26.47
C PHE A 370 -84.45 -38.47 27.31
N HIS A 371 -84.28 -37.36 26.58
CA HIS A 371 -84.27 -35.94 26.96
C HIS A 371 -83.01 -35.32 27.60
N CYS A 372 -82.50 -34.29 26.90
CA CYS A 372 -81.60 -33.29 27.46
C CYS A 372 -82.39 -32.25 28.26
N ASP A 373 -81.87 -31.79 29.40
CA ASP A 373 -82.05 -30.38 29.80
C ASP A 373 -80.93 -29.89 30.74
N THR A 374 -80.08 -29.02 30.20
CA THR A 374 -80.01 -27.60 30.58
C THR A 374 -80.00 -27.19 32.08
N ILE A 375 -78.91 -26.51 32.49
CA ILE A 375 -78.71 -25.61 33.67
C ILE A 375 -78.17 -26.20 35.01
N SER A 376 -76.87 -25.93 35.22
CA SER A 376 -76.24 -25.23 36.37
C SER A 376 -76.39 -25.71 37.84
N SER A 377 -75.24 -26.08 38.40
CA SER A 377 -74.63 -25.57 39.67
C SER A 377 -75.43 -25.49 40.99
N ALA A 378 -75.06 -26.35 41.95
CA ALA A 378 -74.93 -26.11 43.40
C ALA A 378 -74.71 -27.50 44.06
N TRP A 379 -73.49 -27.88 44.48
CA TRP A 379 -72.95 -27.67 45.84
C TRP A 379 -73.76 -28.29 46.99
N THR A 380 -73.01 -28.96 47.88
CA THR A 380 -73.30 -29.27 49.30
C THR A 380 -74.29 -30.39 49.69
N ASN A 381 -73.69 -31.54 50.07
CA ASN A 381 -73.68 -32.11 51.44
C ASN A 381 -74.38 -33.44 51.76
N ASP A 382 -73.71 -34.13 52.69
CA ASP A 382 -74.07 -35.19 53.62
C ASP A 382 -74.40 -36.62 53.13
N ASP A 383 -73.34 -37.44 53.23
CA ASP A 383 -73.21 -38.51 54.23
C ASP A 383 -74.26 -39.64 54.28
N VAL A 384 -73.81 -40.88 54.00
CA VAL A 384 -73.82 -41.96 55.00
C VAL A 384 -72.97 -43.15 54.50
N VAL A 385 -71.92 -43.40 55.27
CA VAL A 385 -71.08 -44.60 55.41
C VAL A 385 -71.69 -45.93 54.93
N LYS A 386 -70.92 -46.68 54.12
CA LYS A 386 -70.66 -48.10 54.37
C LYS A 386 -69.28 -48.56 53.85
N GLN A 387 -68.51 -49.12 54.76
CA GLN A 387 -67.20 -49.74 54.56
C GLN A 387 -67.23 -50.80 53.44
N GLN A 388 -66.18 -50.88 52.62
CA GLN A 388 -65.15 -51.93 52.80
C GLN A 388 -63.85 -51.67 52.03
N GLU A 389 -62.78 -52.31 52.53
CA GLU A 389 -61.51 -52.58 51.84
C GLU A 389 -60.59 -51.40 51.51
N ALA A 390 -60.01 -50.83 52.57
CA ALA A 390 -58.64 -50.36 52.50
C ALA A 390 -57.68 -51.54 52.26
N SER A 391 -57.11 -51.66 51.06
CA SER A 391 -55.86 -52.39 50.86
C SER A 391 -55.02 -51.79 49.71
N SER A 392 -53.71 -51.73 49.93
CA SER A 392 -52.68 -51.49 48.90
C SER A 392 -52.69 -50.15 48.13
N VAL A 393 -52.77 -49.01 48.85
CA VAL A 393 -51.89 -47.90 48.46
C VAL A 393 -50.47 -48.32 48.84
N LYS A 394 -49.74 -48.93 47.89
CA LYS A 394 -48.29 -49.06 48.00
C LYS A 394 -47.71 -47.68 47.84
N GLU A 395 -47.42 -47.02 48.96
CA GLU A 395 -46.52 -45.88 48.99
C GLU A 395 -45.26 -46.26 48.19
N LYS A 396 -45.01 -45.60 47.05
CA LYS A 396 -43.71 -45.69 46.39
C LYS A 396 -42.68 -45.32 47.46
N PRO A 397 -41.65 -46.16 47.73
CA PRO A 397 -40.68 -45.87 48.79
C PRO A 397 -40.14 -44.44 48.63
N LEU A 398 -39.93 -43.71 49.73
CA LEU A 398 -39.46 -42.30 49.67
C LEU A 398 -38.19 -42.11 48.84
N ALA A 399 -37.34 -43.14 48.75
CA ALA A 399 -36.18 -43.19 47.86
C ALA A 399 -36.53 -43.12 46.36
N TRP A 400 -37.65 -43.70 45.91
CA TRP A 400 -38.15 -43.59 44.54
C TRP A 400 -38.66 -42.19 44.22
N THR A 401 -39.39 -41.55 45.13
CA THR A 401 -39.84 -40.17 44.93
C THR A 401 -38.67 -39.19 44.95
N GLU A 402 -37.67 -39.39 45.80
CA GLU A 402 -36.46 -38.55 45.77
C GLU A 402 -35.66 -38.78 44.47
N LEU A 403 -35.52 -40.02 44.01
CA LEU A 403 -34.91 -40.34 42.73
C LEU A 403 -35.66 -39.70 41.54
N GLU A 404 -36.99 -39.75 41.55
CA GLU A 404 -37.88 -39.11 40.57
C GLU A 404 -37.64 -37.58 40.55
N THR A 405 -37.62 -36.90 41.70
CA THR A 405 -37.31 -35.45 41.75
C THR A 405 -35.88 -35.10 41.31
N ARG A 406 -34.90 -35.99 41.52
CA ARG A 406 -33.52 -35.79 41.05
C ARG A 406 -33.45 -35.95 39.53
N PHE A 407 -34.14 -36.94 38.95
CA PHE A 407 -34.24 -37.08 37.49
C PHE A 407 -34.97 -35.90 36.84
N THR A 408 -36.10 -35.45 37.39
CA THR A 408 -36.81 -34.27 36.85
C THR A 408 -35.93 -33.02 36.90
N ARG A 409 -35.17 -32.80 37.99
CA ARG A 409 -34.21 -31.69 38.06
C ARG A 409 -33.08 -31.83 37.03
N ALA A 410 -32.53 -33.03 36.85
CA ALA A 410 -31.48 -33.26 35.86
C ALA A 410 -31.98 -33.08 34.42
N MET A 411 -33.21 -33.52 34.12
CA MET A 411 -33.85 -33.28 32.82
C MET A 411 -34.12 -31.80 32.57
N GLN A 412 -34.58 -31.05 33.59
CA GLN A 412 -34.72 -29.60 33.47
C GLN A 412 -33.37 -28.93 33.20
N GLN A 413 -32.32 -29.28 33.95
CA GLN A 413 -30.97 -28.75 33.71
C GLN A 413 -30.43 -29.11 32.32
N VAL A 414 -30.74 -30.29 31.77
CA VAL A 414 -30.37 -30.66 30.41
C VAL A 414 -31.16 -29.86 29.37
N ALA A 415 -32.43 -29.52 29.63
CA ALA A 415 -33.22 -28.64 28.77
C ALA A 415 -32.69 -27.19 28.81
N ASP A 416 -32.45 -26.64 30.00
CA ASP A 416 -31.91 -25.29 30.20
C ASP A 416 -30.53 -25.15 29.50
N LEU A 417 -29.65 -26.16 29.65
CA LEU A 417 -28.34 -26.20 28.98
C LEU A 417 -28.45 -26.41 27.45
N ALA A 418 -29.51 -27.05 26.96
CA ALA A 418 -29.75 -27.18 25.52
C ALA A 418 -30.19 -25.84 24.92
N GLU A 419 -31.05 -25.08 25.62
CA GLU A 419 -31.45 -23.73 25.23
C GLU A 419 -30.25 -22.76 25.27
N GLU A 420 -29.45 -22.77 26.34
CA GLU A 420 -28.21 -21.96 26.41
C GLU A 420 -27.23 -22.30 25.27
N LYS A 421 -27.10 -23.59 24.93
CA LYS A 421 -26.29 -24.03 23.78
C LYS A 421 -26.86 -23.49 22.46
N GLU A 422 -28.17 -23.55 22.24
CA GLU A 422 -28.80 -23.03 21.02
C GLU A 422 -28.61 -21.51 20.90
N GLN A 423 -28.78 -20.76 21.99
CA GLN A 423 -28.52 -19.32 22.05
C GLN A 423 -27.04 -19.01 21.73
N LEU A 424 -26.09 -19.76 22.31
CA LEU A 424 -24.67 -19.60 22.00
C LEU A 424 -24.35 -19.96 20.54
N GLN A 425 -25.00 -20.98 19.97
CA GLN A 425 -24.83 -21.33 18.55
C GLN A 425 -25.35 -20.22 17.63
N HIS A 426 -26.47 -19.58 17.95
CA HIS A 426 -26.97 -18.43 17.19
C HIS A 426 -26.00 -17.23 17.28
N ILE A 427 -25.44 -16.96 18.46
CA ILE A 427 -24.44 -15.89 18.63
C ILE A 427 -23.16 -16.19 17.85
N VAL A 428 -22.66 -17.44 17.87
CA VAL A 428 -21.50 -17.85 17.08
C VAL A 428 -21.76 -17.68 15.59
N MET A 429 -22.91 -18.14 15.09
CA MET A 429 -23.30 -17.97 13.68
C MET A 429 -23.40 -16.48 13.28
N GLN A 430 -23.93 -15.63 14.16
CA GLN A 430 -23.93 -14.18 13.91
C GLN A 430 -22.50 -13.62 13.86
N LEU A 431 -21.63 -13.96 14.81
CA LEU A 431 -20.24 -13.53 14.83
C LEU A 431 -19.43 -14.05 13.64
N GLU A 432 -19.75 -15.23 13.12
CA GLU A 432 -19.18 -15.75 11.86
C GLU A 432 -19.60 -14.85 10.69
N THR A 433 -20.88 -14.53 10.53
CA THR A 433 -21.32 -13.59 9.47
C THR A 433 -20.76 -12.17 9.63
N GLU A 434 -20.59 -11.68 10.87
CA GLU A 434 -19.94 -10.40 11.13
C GLU A 434 -18.46 -10.44 10.73
N ASN A 435 -17.74 -11.52 11.07
CA ASN A 435 -16.35 -11.72 10.65
C ASN A 435 -16.19 -11.82 9.14
N ASP A 436 -17.11 -12.49 8.44
CA ASP A 436 -17.11 -12.57 6.97
C ASP A 436 -17.25 -11.18 6.35
N THR A 437 -18.21 -10.37 6.81
CA THR A 437 -18.36 -8.98 6.32
C THR A 437 -17.15 -8.10 6.66
N ILE A 438 -16.48 -8.32 7.80
CA ILE A 438 -15.21 -7.65 8.13
C ILE A 438 -14.11 -8.08 7.14
N GLY A 439 -14.08 -9.35 6.72
CA GLY A 439 -13.21 -9.85 5.66
C GLY A 439 -13.40 -9.14 4.32
N ASP A 440 -14.65 -8.89 3.94
CA ASP A 440 -14.98 -8.09 2.74
C ASP A 440 -14.48 -6.64 2.86
N TYR A 441 -14.69 -5.99 4.02
CA TYR A 441 -14.18 -4.64 4.26
C TYR A 441 -12.65 -4.57 4.22
N VAL A 442 -11.94 -5.57 4.76
CA VAL A 442 -10.48 -5.67 4.68
C VAL A 442 -10.04 -5.82 3.21
N THR A 443 -10.71 -6.67 2.43
CA THR A 443 -10.41 -6.88 1.01
C THR A 443 -10.65 -5.61 0.19
N LEU A 444 -11.77 -4.91 0.43
CA LEU A 444 -12.09 -3.63 -0.19
C LEU A 444 -11.06 -2.55 0.16
N TYR A 445 -10.64 -2.47 1.44
CA TYR A 445 -9.62 -1.53 1.89
C TYR A 445 -8.24 -1.84 1.26
N GLN A 446 -7.85 -3.11 1.16
CA GLN A 446 -6.63 -3.52 0.46
C GLN A 446 -6.66 -3.12 -1.02
N HIS A 447 -7.78 -3.34 -1.71
CA HIS A 447 -7.96 -2.90 -3.09
C HIS A 447 -7.89 -1.37 -3.23
N GLN A 448 -8.58 -0.63 -2.36
CA GLN A 448 -8.56 0.83 -2.35
C GLN A 448 -7.14 1.37 -2.10
N ARG A 449 -6.40 0.78 -1.15
CA ARG A 449 -5.01 1.14 -0.84
C ARG A 449 -4.08 0.84 -2.02
N LYS A 450 -4.25 -0.30 -2.71
CA LYS A 450 -3.51 -0.61 -3.95
C LYS A 450 -3.76 0.46 -5.03
N LYS A 451 -5.02 0.83 -5.27
CA LYS A 451 -5.43 1.87 -6.24
C LYS A 451 -5.01 3.30 -5.85
N ILE A 452 -4.73 3.56 -4.57
CA ILE A 452 -4.11 4.81 -4.12
C ILE A 452 -2.60 4.78 -4.38
N ASN A 453 -1.91 3.70 -4.00
CA ASN A 453 -0.47 3.52 -4.21
C ASN A 453 -0.08 3.53 -5.70
N GLU A 454 -0.92 2.97 -6.57
CA GLU A 454 -0.73 2.98 -8.02
C GLU A 454 -0.80 4.40 -8.60
N ARG A 455 -1.84 5.17 -8.26
CA ARG A 455 -1.94 6.60 -8.62
C ARG A 455 -0.85 7.47 -8.00
N MET A 456 -0.29 7.08 -6.85
CA MET A 456 0.85 7.76 -6.25
C MET A 456 2.12 7.48 -7.06
N ARG A 457 2.37 6.22 -7.42
CA ARG A 457 3.49 5.81 -8.30
C ARG A 457 3.46 6.52 -9.66
N GLU A 458 2.29 6.58 -10.31
CA GLU A 458 2.12 7.31 -11.58
C GLU A 458 2.53 8.80 -11.47
N ARG A 459 2.17 9.44 -10.35
CA ARG A 459 2.56 10.83 -10.07
C ARG A 459 4.05 10.96 -9.77
N GLU A 460 4.61 10.04 -9.00
CA GLU A 460 6.05 10.02 -8.68
C GLU A 460 6.89 9.84 -9.95
N GLU A 461 6.48 8.96 -10.87
CA GLU A 461 7.12 8.78 -12.17
C GLU A 461 7.02 10.04 -13.04
N ALA A 462 5.84 10.67 -13.10
CA ALA A 462 5.65 11.94 -13.81
C ALA A 462 6.51 13.08 -13.22
N VAL A 463 6.63 13.15 -11.89
CA VAL A 463 7.48 14.12 -11.19
C VAL A 463 8.97 13.82 -11.43
N ALA A 464 9.38 12.56 -11.46
CA ALA A 464 10.76 12.14 -11.76
C ALA A 464 11.15 12.48 -13.21
N LYS A 465 10.22 12.33 -14.17
CA LYS A 465 10.44 12.78 -15.55
C LYS A 465 10.59 14.31 -15.62
N LEU A 466 9.70 15.05 -14.95
CA LEU A 466 9.75 16.52 -14.93
C LEU A 466 11.00 17.06 -14.20
N SER A 467 11.51 16.37 -13.18
CA SER A 467 12.75 16.76 -12.51
C SER A 467 13.98 16.51 -13.38
N PHE A 468 14.03 15.38 -14.10
CA PHE A 468 15.06 15.10 -15.10
C PHE A 468 15.07 16.14 -16.24
N GLU A 469 13.90 16.47 -16.82
CA GLU A 469 13.76 17.53 -17.83
C GLU A 469 14.23 18.90 -17.29
N LYS A 470 13.88 19.23 -16.03
CA LYS A 470 14.32 20.46 -15.37
C LYS A 470 15.85 20.49 -15.18
N GLU A 471 16.45 19.37 -14.79
CA GLU A 471 17.90 19.28 -14.64
C GLU A 471 18.62 19.44 -15.98
N GLN A 472 18.17 18.73 -17.02
CA GLN A 472 18.72 18.86 -18.37
C GLN A 472 18.62 20.31 -18.89
N MET A 473 17.47 20.97 -18.70
CA MET A 473 17.28 22.38 -19.04
C MET A 473 18.23 23.29 -18.24
N GLN A 474 18.43 23.03 -16.95
CA GLN A 474 19.38 23.78 -16.13
C GLN A 474 20.83 23.59 -16.59
N GLN A 475 21.23 22.36 -16.96
CA GLN A 475 22.55 22.08 -17.53
C GLN A 475 22.77 22.84 -18.85
N LYS A 476 21.77 22.84 -19.75
CA LYS A 476 21.80 23.58 -21.02
C LYS A 476 21.85 25.10 -20.83
N LEU A 477 21.11 25.65 -19.87
CA LEU A 477 21.19 27.07 -19.50
C LEU A 477 22.56 27.44 -18.90
N ASN A 478 23.14 26.57 -18.07
CA ASN A 478 24.50 26.77 -17.54
C ASN A 478 25.56 26.71 -18.66
N GLU A 479 25.41 25.81 -19.65
CA GLU A 479 26.28 25.75 -20.84
C GLU A 479 26.16 27.04 -21.67
N LEU A 480 24.93 27.48 -21.95
CA LEU A 480 24.65 28.72 -22.66
C LEU A 480 25.25 29.94 -21.94
N GLN A 481 25.06 30.04 -20.62
CA GLN A 481 25.64 31.10 -19.79
C GLN A 481 27.18 31.08 -19.86
N LYS A 482 27.80 29.90 -19.81
CA LYS A 482 29.25 29.77 -19.91
C LYS A 482 29.76 30.24 -21.28
N VAL A 483 29.18 29.76 -22.38
CA VAL A 483 29.57 30.17 -23.74
C VAL A 483 29.36 31.68 -23.95
N LEU A 484 28.30 32.26 -23.39
CA LEU A 484 28.05 33.70 -23.41
C LEU A 484 29.11 34.49 -22.64
N ILE A 485 29.48 34.05 -21.43
CA ILE A 485 30.55 34.67 -20.63
C ILE A 485 31.90 34.55 -21.36
N ASP A 486 32.20 33.39 -21.93
CA ASP A 486 33.45 33.16 -22.68
C ASP A 486 33.54 34.09 -23.90
N LEU A 487 32.44 34.28 -24.66
CA LEU A 487 32.37 35.21 -25.79
C LEU A 487 32.44 36.69 -25.37
N LEU A 488 31.75 37.09 -24.30
CA LEU A 488 31.82 38.46 -23.77
C LEU A 488 33.21 38.79 -23.20
N SER A 489 33.91 37.79 -22.67
CA SER A 489 35.29 37.89 -22.21
C SER A 489 36.26 38.01 -23.40
N LYS A 490 36.14 37.15 -24.42
CA LYS A 490 36.91 37.23 -25.68
C LYS A 490 36.75 38.60 -26.36
N LYS A 491 35.52 39.15 -26.38
CA LYS A 491 35.22 40.46 -26.98
C LYS A 491 35.56 41.66 -26.08
N GLY A 492 36.19 41.45 -24.92
CA GLY A 492 36.63 42.52 -24.01
C GLY A 492 35.51 43.34 -23.37
N LEU A 493 34.26 42.85 -23.41
CA LEU A 493 33.08 43.53 -22.86
C LEU A 493 32.93 43.28 -21.35
N LEU A 494 33.53 42.22 -20.82
CA LEU A 494 33.59 41.90 -19.39
C LEU A 494 34.83 42.49 -18.72
N HIS A 495 34.82 43.80 -18.42
CA HIS A 495 35.81 44.45 -17.52
C HIS A 495 35.17 45.03 -16.23
N ILE A 496 33.89 44.75 -15.94
CA ILE A 496 33.17 45.41 -14.83
C ILE A 496 32.29 44.42 -14.02
N TYR A 497 32.83 43.25 -13.65
CA TYR A 497 32.10 42.29 -12.79
C TYR A 497 32.89 41.63 -11.65
N GLU A 498 34.14 42.04 -11.39
CA GLU A 498 34.91 41.53 -10.23
C GLU A 498 34.91 42.48 -9.01
N HIS A 499 34.41 43.72 -9.11
CA HIS A 499 34.69 44.75 -8.11
C HIS A 499 33.63 44.94 -6.99
N GLU A 500 32.53 44.18 -6.98
CA GLU A 500 31.40 44.37 -6.05
C GLU A 500 31.00 43.11 -5.24
N LYS A 501 31.97 42.33 -4.77
CA LYS A 501 31.74 41.29 -3.72
C LYS A 501 32.25 41.68 -2.32
N GLY A 502 32.74 42.90 -2.14
CA GLY A 502 33.44 43.33 -0.93
C GLY A 502 32.66 44.10 0.13
N THR A 503 31.37 44.43 -0.07
CA THR A 503 30.71 45.48 0.74
C THR A 503 29.22 45.25 1.03
N LEU A 504 28.87 44.18 1.75
CA LEU A 504 27.59 44.17 2.51
C LEU A 504 27.63 43.26 3.76
N ASN A 505 28.30 43.75 4.81
CA ASN A 505 28.13 43.26 6.19
C ASN A 505 27.79 44.48 7.07
N ASN A 506 26.90 44.28 8.07
CA ASN A 506 26.05 45.30 8.73
C ASN A 506 24.96 45.88 7.80
N CYS A 507 23.68 45.94 8.17
CA CYS A 507 23.15 46.46 9.43
C CYS A 507 21.91 45.71 9.97
N ASN A 508 21.91 45.42 11.28
CA ASN A 508 20.67 45.14 12.02
C ASN A 508 19.95 46.45 12.36
N GLY A 509 18.63 46.54 12.14
CA GLY A 509 17.83 47.72 12.45
C GLY A 509 16.33 47.43 12.46
N SER A 510 15.75 47.32 13.66
CA SER A 510 14.35 46.95 13.87
C SER A 510 13.36 48.06 13.52
N SER A 511 12.16 47.69 13.03
CA SER A 511 10.95 48.47 13.29
C SER A 511 9.66 47.65 13.19
N LYS A 512 8.81 47.75 14.20
CA LYS A 512 7.44 47.22 14.20
C LYS A 512 6.52 48.19 13.47
N ARG A 513 5.56 47.69 12.66
CA ARG A 513 4.19 48.25 12.69
C ARG A 513 3.10 47.35 12.10
N SER A 514 2.07 47.18 12.92
CA SER A 514 0.77 46.61 12.65
C SER A 514 0.01 47.21 11.46
N ARG A 515 -0.78 46.37 10.78
CA ARG A 515 -2.25 46.55 10.60
C ARG A 515 -2.85 45.22 10.16
N GLY A 516 -3.94 44.80 10.78
CA GLY A 516 -4.69 43.60 10.41
C GLY A 516 -6.05 43.93 9.82
N VAL A 517 -6.66 42.94 9.17
CA VAL A 517 -8.10 42.88 8.88
C VAL A 517 -8.56 41.44 9.15
N ARG A 518 -9.65 41.28 9.89
CA ARG A 518 -10.33 39.99 10.13
C ARG A 518 -11.20 39.61 8.92
N SER A 519 -11.42 38.31 8.71
CA SER A 519 -12.78 37.72 8.75
C SER A 519 -12.77 36.19 8.62
N HIS A 520 -13.45 35.53 9.57
CA HIS A 520 -14.29 34.31 9.49
C HIS A 520 -14.03 33.28 8.36
N GLY A 521 -13.86 31.98 8.61
CA GLY A 521 -13.97 31.19 9.86
C GLY A 521 -15.26 30.36 9.92
N THR A 522 -15.15 29.08 9.57
CA THR A 522 -16.09 27.99 9.90
C THR A 522 -15.25 26.75 10.19
N ASP A 523 -15.20 26.37 11.46
CA ASP A 523 -14.44 25.23 11.96
C ASP A 523 -15.30 23.95 11.92
N ASP A 524 -14.67 22.80 11.73
CA ASP A 524 -15.00 21.62 12.55
C ASP A 524 -13.76 20.71 12.66
N GLU A 525 -13.41 20.35 13.89
CA GLU A 525 -12.15 19.68 14.25
C GLU A 525 -12.38 18.17 14.40
N PHE A 526 -11.44 17.33 13.94
CA PHE A 526 -11.00 16.09 14.63
C PHE A 526 -9.88 15.38 13.83
N SER A 527 -8.62 15.71 14.12
CA SER A 527 -7.48 14.76 14.14
C SER A 527 -6.21 15.48 14.59
N ASP A 528 -5.50 14.92 15.57
CA ASP A 528 -4.33 15.53 16.20
C ASP A 528 -3.01 15.17 15.50
N ASN A 529 -2.05 16.09 15.65
CA ASN A 529 -0.59 15.99 15.45
C ASN A 529 0.02 16.33 14.07
N GLU A 530 1.11 17.11 14.17
CA GLU A 530 1.74 17.89 13.13
C GLU A 530 2.71 17.10 12.21
N GLU A 531 2.76 17.46 10.93
CA GLU A 531 4.00 17.98 10.36
C GLU A 531 3.72 19.03 9.27
N THR A 532 4.64 20.00 9.17
CA THR A 532 4.62 21.17 8.29
C THR A 532 4.66 20.85 6.78
N VAL A 533 3.89 21.58 5.98
CA VAL A 533 4.14 21.77 4.54
C VAL A 533 4.27 23.27 4.24
N VAL A 534 5.33 23.59 3.49
CA VAL A 534 5.72 24.93 3.05
C VAL A 534 4.78 25.43 1.95
N ASP A 535 4.20 26.63 2.11
CA ASP A 535 3.41 27.25 1.03
C ASP A 535 4.23 28.21 0.14
N THR A 536 4.40 27.77 -1.10
CA THR A 536 4.31 28.53 -2.36
C THR A 536 4.26 30.07 -2.28
N SER A 537 5.40 30.74 -2.17
CA SER A 537 5.49 32.17 -2.48
C SER A 537 5.82 32.41 -3.96
N LYS A 538 4.83 32.89 -4.72
CA LYS A 538 4.99 33.41 -6.08
C LYS A 538 5.84 34.69 -6.04
N LEU A 539 6.94 34.72 -6.81
CA LEU A 539 7.72 35.94 -7.02
C LEU A 539 6.95 36.92 -7.91
N LEU A 540 6.59 38.07 -7.33
CA LEU A 540 6.08 39.22 -8.07
C LEU A 540 7.23 40.15 -8.47
N VAL A 541 7.14 40.63 -9.70
CA VAL A 541 8.08 41.52 -10.40
C VAL A 541 8.36 42.81 -9.61
N PRO A 542 9.64 43.24 -9.45
CA PRO A 542 9.96 44.59 -9.01
C PRO A 542 9.63 45.64 -10.08
N SER A 543 8.88 46.67 -9.68
CA SER A 543 8.47 47.78 -10.56
C SER A 543 9.63 48.67 -11.00
N SER A 544 9.51 49.22 -12.20
CA SER A 544 10.43 50.21 -12.80
C SER A 544 10.64 51.47 -11.94
N PRO A 545 11.84 52.06 -11.93
CA PRO A 545 12.04 53.47 -11.64
C PRO A 545 11.93 54.29 -12.94
N ASP A 546 10.75 54.81 -13.25
CA ASP A 546 10.63 55.89 -14.24
C ASP A 546 11.18 57.19 -13.65
N SER A 547 12.45 57.50 -13.96
CA SER A 547 12.97 58.86 -13.86
C SER A 547 13.48 59.33 -15.21
N CYS A 548 12.72 60.24 -15.83
CA CYS A 548 13.14 60.91 -17.05
C CYS A 548 14.41 61.74 -16.78
N ILE A 549 15.54 61.33 -17.33
CA ILE A 549 16.72 62.19 -17.47
C ILE A 549 16.99 62.37 -18.97
N ASP A 550 16.63 63.55 -19.46
CA ASP A 550 17.03 64.06 -20.77
C ASP A 550 18.56 64.28 -20.77
N VAL A 551 19.26 63.60 -21.68
CA VAL A 551 20.66 63.90 -22.02
C VAL A 551 20.81 64.02 -23.52
N SER A 552 20.19 65.06 -24.06
CA SER A 552 20.60 65.63 -25.34
C SER A 552 22.02 66.21 -25.23
N ASN A 553 22.95 65.65 -26.03
CA ASN A 553 24.39 66.00 -26.17
C ASN A 553 25.34 65.54 -25.05
N ILE A 554 26.38 64.78 -25.45
CA ILE A 554 27.78 65.23 -25.40
C ILE A 554 28.68 64.43 -26.37
N SER A 555 29.52 65.18 -27.09
CA SER A 555 30.75 64.82 -27.81
C SER A 555 30.97 63.40 -28.36
N ARG A 556 30.69 63.31 -29.67
CA ARG A 556 31.53 62.65 -30.69
C ARG A 556 33.03 62.73 -30.36
N ASN A 557 33.59 61.66 -29.80
CA ASN A 557 35.04 61.45 -29.70
C ASN A 557 35.46 60.25 -30.56
N LYS A 558 36.49 60.46 -31.38
CA LYS A 558 37.02 59.44 -32.31
C LYS A 558 37.70 58.32 -31.52
N VAL A 559 37.09 57.14 -31.49
CA VAL A 559 37.83 55.89 -31.33
C VAL A 559 38.13 55.35 -32.73
N LYS A 560 39.35 54.86 -32.92
CA LYS A 560 39.90 54.50 -34.23
C LYS A 560 39.23 53.25 -34.78
N GLU A 561 39.04 53.20 -36.09
CA GLU A 561 38.98 51.94 -36.81
C GLU A 561 40.23 51.11 -36.46
N ASN A 562 40.01 49.91 -35.93
CA ASN A 562 40.98 48.84 -35.95
C ASN A 562 40.24 47.59 -36.43
N ILE A 563 40.38 47.35 -37.73
CA ILE A 563 40.51 46.04 -38.38
C ILE A 563 39.40 45.01 -38.08
N LEU A 564 38.60 44.74 -39.12
CA LEU A 564 37.94 43.45 -39.30
C LEU A 564 38.99 42.33 -39.33
N GLU A 565 39.17 41.63 -38.22
CA GLU A 565 39.53 40.22 -38.26
C GLU A 565 38.22 39.42 -38.10
N ASN A 566 37.76 38.83 -39.19
CA ASN A 566 36.69 37.82 -39.16
C ASN A 566 37.27 36.55 -38.52
N ASN A 567 37.33 36.54 -37.19
CA ASN A 567 37.72 35.36 -36.44
C ASN A 567 36.63 34.31 -36.57
N ALA A 568 36.88 33.24 -37.34
CA ALA A 568 35.94 32.13 -37.49
C ALA A 568 35.51 31.49 -36.16
N ASP A 569 36.34 31.64 -35.10
CA ASP A 569 36.05 31.19 -33.74
C ASP A 569 34.91 31.99 -33.05
N ASP A 570 34.68 33.25 -33.44
CA ASP A 570 33.54 34.04 -32.96
C ASP A 570 32.22 33.55 -33.57
N ASP A 571 32.21 33.23 -34.88
CA ASP A 571 31.05 32.64 -35.56
C ASP A 571 30.75 31.23 -35.01
N VAL A 572 31.77 30.42 -34.70
CA VAL A 572 31.58 29.12 -34.04
C VAL A 572 30.91 29.27 -32.66
N GLY A 573 31.32 30.26 -31.87
CA GLY A 573 30.69 30.54 -30.58
C GLY A 573 29.24 31.02 -30.72
N VAL A 574 28.96 31.91 -31.66
CA VAL A 574 27.60 32.40 -31.95
C VAL A 574 26.71 31.28 -32.50
N GLN A 575 27.22 30.44 -33.39
CA GLN A 575 26.49 29.28 -33.92
C GLN A 575 26.18 28.26 -32.81
N ARG A 576 27.10 28.04 -31.86
CA ARG A 576 26.85 27.19 -30.69
C ARG A 576 25.77 27.76 -29.77
N ILE A 577 25.75 29.08 -29.57
CA ILE A 577 24.65 29.78 -28.86
C ILE A 577 23.31 29.58 -29.58
N LEU A 578 23.27 29.76 -30.91
CA LEU A 578 22.05 29.59 -31.69
C LEU A 578 21.54 28.14 -31.65
N ASN A 579 22.42 27.15 -31.77
CA ASN A 579 22.05 25.73 -31.63
C ASN A 579 21.49 25.43 -30.23
N LEU A 580 22.14 25.91 -29.15
CA LEU A 580 21.64 25.76 -27.78
C LEU A 580 20.26 26.41 -27.58
N ILE A 581 19.99 27.56 -28.21
CA ILE A 581 18.69 28.22 -28.18
C ILE A 581 17.64 27.40 -28.94
N SER A 582 17.96 26.83 -30.09
CA SER A 582 17.05 25.91 -30.83
C SER A 582 16.73 24.65 -30.02
N GLU A 583 17.74 24.01 -29.41
CA GLU A 583 17.54 22.84 -28.53
C GLU A 583 16.61 23.16 -27.35
N LEU A 584 16.78 24.32 -26.70
CA LEU A 584 15.89 24.78 -25.63
C LEU A 584 14.45 25.06 -26.13
N GLN A 585 14.31 25.60 -27.33
CA GLN A 585 13.01 25.91 -27.92
C GLN A 585 12.23 24.66 -28.35
N ASP A 586 12.93 23.59 -28.76
CA ASP A 586 12.31 22.30 -29.07
C ASP A 586 11.96 21.50 -27.82
N LEU A 587 12.74 21.62 -26.74
CA LEU A 587 12.35 21.11 -25.40
C LEU A 587 11.07 21.80 -24.87
N GLU A 588 10.92 23.11 -25.08
CA GLU A 588 9.71 23.85 -24.69
C GLU A 588 8.48 23.46 -25.55
N ARG A 589 8.69 23.13 -26.84
CA ARG A 589 7.65 22.53 -27.70
C ARG A 589 7.25 21.13 -27.24
N ALA A 590 8.19 20.28 -26.85
CA ALA A 590 7.88 18.97 -26.28
C ALA A 590 7.03 19.08 -25.00
N ARG A 591 7.24 20.15 -24.22
CA ARG A 591 6.47 20.43 -22.98
C ARG A 591 5.05 20.95 -23.21
N THR A 592 4.79 21.57 -24.36
CA THR A 592 3.46 22.10 -24.72
C THR A 592 2.55 21.07 -25.40
N LEU A 593 3.11 19.93 -25.83
CA LEU A 593 2.36 18.72 -26.20
C LEU A 593 1.94 17.95 -24.93
N ALA A 594 0.86 18.41 -24.30
CA ALA A 594 0.42 17.92 -23.00
C ALA A 594 0.01 16.43 -23.00
N PRO A 595 0.57 15.59 -22.09
CA PRO A 595 -0.01 14.31 -21.71
C PRO A 595 -1.16 14.53 -20.72
N CYS A 596 -2.21 15.24 -21.15
CA CYS A 596 -3.40 15.54 -20.35
C CYS A 596 -4.65 15.44 -21.22
N SER A 597 -5.20 14.23 -21.33
CA SER A 597 -6.55 14.02 -21.84
C SER A 597 -7.57 14.77 -20.96
N PRO A 598 -8.37 15.72 -21.49
CA PRO A 598 -9.30 16.52 -20.70
C PRO A 598 -10.60 15.74 -20.41
N ASN A 599 -10.47 14.53 -19.87
CA ASN A 599 -11.60 13.63 -19.60
C ASN A 599 -11.43 12.93 -18.25
N VAL A 600 -11.26 13.72 -17.19
CA VAL A 600 -11.38 13.25 -15.80
C VAL A 600 -12.87 13.09 -15.46
N HIS A 601 -13.54 12.18 -16.16
CA HIS A 601 -14.90 11.74 -15.89
C HIS A 601 -14.89 10.23 -15.71
N CYS A 602 -14.98 9.84 -14.44
CA CYS A 602 -15.20 8.47 -13.98
C CYS A 602 -16.42 7.85 -14.69
N SER A 603 -16.20 6.76 -15.43
CA SER A 603 -17.25 6.04 -16.18
C SER A 603 -18.34 5.40 -15.30
N GLU A 604 -18.12 5.32 -14.00
CA GLU A 604 -19.01 4.67 -13.02
C GLU A 604 -19.71 5.69 -12.09
N CYS A 605 -19.34 6.97 -12.15
CA CYS A 605 -19.79 7.98 -11.19
C CYS A 605 -21.10 8.65 -11.63
N ARG A 606 -22.22 7.92 -11.56
CA ARG A 606 -23.58 8.50 -11.73
C ARG A 606 -24.03 9.26 -10.47
N GLY A 607 -23.51 10.47 -10.29
CA GLY A 607 -23.97 11.40 -9.23
C GLY A 607 -23.91 12.85 -9.69
N LYS A 608 -25.01 13.59 -9.57
CA LYS A 608 -24.99 15.05 -9.72
C LYS A 608 -24.51 15.66 -8.42
N LEU A 609 -23.33 16.29 -8.45
CA LEU A 609 -22.92 17.23 -7.41
C LEU A 609 -23.89 18.42 -7.41
N ILE A 610 -24.72 18.49 -6.37
CA ILE A 610 -25.50 19.68 -6.04
C ILE A 610 -24.53 20.60 -5.29
N ASN A 611 -24.18 21.73 -5.90
CA ASN A 611 -23.49 22.80 -5.18
C ASN A 611 -24.45 23.39 -4.15
N LEU A 612 -24.00 23.44 -2.89
CA LEU A 612 -24.51 24.30 -1.83
C LEU A 612 -23.46 25.37 -1.54
#